data_AF-A0A9P9ADJ2-F1
#
_entry.id   AF-A0A9P9ADJ2-F1
#
_cell.length_a   1.000
_cell.length_b   1.000
_cell.length_c   1.000
_cell.angle_alpha   90.00
_cell.angle_beta   90.00
_cell.angle_gamma   90.00
#
_symmetry.space_group_name_H-M   'P 1'
#
loop_
_entity.id
_entity.type
_entity.pdbx_description
1 polymer ?
#
loop_
_entity_poly.entity_id
_entity_poly.type
_entity_poly.pdbx_seq_one_letter_code
_entity_poly.pdbx_strand_id
1 'polypeptide(L)'
;QRLSQAASDSERESAFDSSAVTQFEYTYDPTLYPGTDLYYDVSDINDAFPRQFCDYGVALKPDRSECPSVLCPPDCQKNCSAVYNYYNDDFATHGCDSHASLTLFLCQGD
;
A
#
# COMPACT_ATOMS: atom_id res chain seq x y z
N GLN A 1 -39.49 12.66 6.00
CA GLN A 1 -38.02 12.82 6.05
C GLN A 1 -37.49 11.86 7.11
N ARG A 2 -36.82 10.76 6.75
CA ARG A 2 -36.11 9.92 7.72
C ARG A 2 -34.70 10.50 7.85
N LEU A 3 -34.38 11.03 9.02
CA LEU A 3 -33.01 11.36 9.40
C LEU A 3 -32.23 10.04 9.45
N SER A 4 -31.12 9.94 8.73
CA SER A 4 -30.20 8.81 8.80
C SER A 4 -29.67 8.69 10.23
N GLN A 5 -29.96 7.59 10.92
CA GLN A 5 -29.26 7.24 12.15
C GLN A 5 -27.79 6.97 11.81
N ALA A 6 -26.89 7.53 12.62
CA ALA A 6 -25.47 7.25 12.49
C ALA A 6 -25.22 5.76 12.79
N ALA A 7 -24.39 5.11 11.95
CA ALA A 7 -23.96 3.73 12.16
C ALA A 7 -23.29 3.59 13.54
N SER A 8 -23.63 2.51 14.24
CA SER A 8 -23.00 2.08 15.48
C SER A 8 -21.53 1.70 15.27
N ASP A 9 -20.75 1.63 16.34
CA ASP A 9 -19.33 1.29 16.27
C ASP A 9 -19.10 -0.11 15.66
N SER A 10 -19.95 -1.07 16.00
CA SER A 10 -19.89 -2.43 15.44
C SER A 10 -20.19 -2.46 13.93
N GLU A 11 -21.12 -1.62 13.47
CA GLU A 11 -21.43 -1.50 12.03
C GLU A 11 -20.28 -0.83 11.28
N ARG A 12 -19.60 0.15 11.90
CA ARG A 12 -18.41 0.80 11.33
C ARG A 12 -17.21 -0.13 11.26
N GLU A 13 -16.97 -0.89 12.32
CA GLU A 13 -15.89 -1.89 12.39
C GLU A 13 -16.11 -2.97 11.34
N SER A 14 -17.32 -3.54 11.25
CA SER A 14 -17.65 -4.52 10.22
C SER A 14 -17.50 -3.96 8.79
N ALA A 15 -17.84 -2.68 8.58
CA ALA A 15 -17.65 -2.02 7.29
C ALA A 15 -16.18 -1.79 6.95
N PHE A 16 -15.33 -1.51 7.94
CA PHE A 16 -13.89 -1.39 7.76
C PHE A 16 -13.23 -2.75 7.46
N ASP A 17 -13.55 -3.78 8.25
CA ASP A 17 -13.00 -5.13 8.07
C ASP A 17 -13.35 -5.75 6.72
N SER A 18 -14.49 -5.35 6.15
CA SER A 18 -14.94 -5.79 4.82
C SER A 18 -14.59 -4.81 3.68
N SER A 19 -13.90 -3.71 3.98
CA SER A 19 -13.51 -2.74 2.97
C SER A 19 -12.31 -3.25 2.15
N ALA A 20 -12.35 -2.98 0.84
CA ALA A 20 -11.16 -3.10 0.01
C ALA A 20 -10.17 -2.01 0.44
N VAL A 21 -8.88 -2.34 0.58
CA VAL A 21 -7.85 -1.37 0.99
C VAL A 21 -6.53 -1.73 0.32
N THR A 22 -6.00 -0.82 -0.51
CA THR A 22 -4.57 -0.77 -0.83
C THR A 22 -3.82 -0.19 0.37
N GLN A 23 -2.80 -0.90 0.83
CA GLN A 23 -2.05 -0.56 2.03
C GLN A 23 -0.66 -0.09 1.65
N PHE A 24 -0.21 0.99 2.28
CA PHE A 24 1.20 1.35 2.34
C PHE A 24 1.70 0.95 3.73
N GLU A 25 2.54 -0.08 3.77
CA GLU A 25 3.04 -0.67 5.01
C GLU A 25 4.49 -0.22 5.22
N TYR A 26 4.86 0.10 6.47
CA TYR A 26 6.24 0.41 6.82
C TYR A 26 6.57 -0.06 8.24
N THR A 27 7.82 -0.45 8.45
CA THR A 27 8.38 -0.83 9.74
C THR A 27 9.72 -0.14 9.93
N TYR A 28 9.91 0.47 11.09
CA TYR A 28 11.19 1.03 11.51
C TYR A 28 11.81 0.10 12.57
N ASP A 29 13.01 -0.39 12.29
CA ASP A 29 13.80 -1.19 13.22
C ASP A 29 15.29 -0.84 13.11
N PRO A 30 15.82 0.00 14.02
CA PRO A 30 17.23 0.42 14.01
C PRO A 30 18.21 -0.67 14.46
N THR A 31 17.72 -1.87 14.81
CA THR A 31 18.54 -2.96 15.34
C THR A 31 18.89 -4.02 14.30
N LEU A 32 18.19 -4.07 13.17
CA LEU A 32 18.34 -5.14 12.19
C LEU A 32 19.63 -5.03 11.38
N TYR A 33 19.85 -3.89 10.73
CA TYR A 33 20.98 -3.73 9.82
C TYR A 33 21.49 -2.28 9.75
N PRO A 34 22.80 -2.02 9.90
CA PRO A 34 23.36 -0.68 9.72
C PRO A 34 23.08 -0.14 8.31
N GLY A 35 22.42 1.02 8.23
CA GLY A 35 22.02 1.64 6.95
C GLY A 35 20.79 1.02 6.30
N THR A 36 20.08 0.12 6.97
CA THR A 36 18.74 -0.35 6.56
C THR A 36 17.90 -0.59 7.81
N ASP A 37 17.30 0.49 8.30
CA ASP A 37 16.43 0.54 9.48
C ASP A 37 14.98 0.89 9.13
N LEU A 38 14.67 1.16 7.85
CA LEU A 38 13.32 1.36 7.34
C LEU A 38 12.99 0.27 6.31
N TYR A 39 11.90 -0.44 6.55
CA TYR A 39 11.31 -1.41 5.62
C TYR A 39 9.94 -0.93 5.19
N TYR A 40 9.60 -1.11 3.92
CA TYR A 40 8.32 -0.68 3.39
C TYR A 40 7.90 -1.49 2.17
N ASP A 41 6.60 -1.48 1.91
CA ASP A 41 5.99 -2.04 0.72
C ASP A 41 4.62 -1.42 0.47
N VAL A 42 4.05 -1.76 -0.69
CA VAL A 42 2.63 -1.55 -0.97
C VAL A 42 2.00 -2.93 -1.09
N SER A 43 0.82 -3.09 -0.51
CA SER A 43 0.11 -4.35 -0.39
C SER A 43 -1.33 -4.18 -0.87
N ASP A 44 -1.70 -5.03 -1.82
CA ASP A 44 -3.06 -5.18 -2.34
C ASP A 44 -3.69 -6.50 -1.83
N ILE A 45 -3.16 -7.10 -0.76
CA ILE A 45 -3.69 -8.34 -0.16
C ILE A 45 -5.17 -8.16 0.25
N ASN A 46 -5.50 -6.98 0.79
CA ASN A 46 -6.86 -6.63 1.20
C ASN A 46 -7.60 -5.75 0.17
N ASP A 47 -7.04 -5.54 -1.03
CA ASP A 47 -7.70 -4.78 -2.09
C ASP A 47 -8.44 -5.73 -3.04
N ALA A 48 -9.71 -6.01 -2.74
CA ALA A 48 -10.53 -6.92 -3.52
C ALA A 48 -10.73 -6.45 -4.96
N PHE A 49 -10.80 -7.37 -5.92
CA PHE A 49 -11.07 -7.04 -7.32
C PHE A 49 -12.51 -6.50 -7.52
N PRO A 50 -12.70 -5.44 -8.34
CA PRO A 50 -11.67 -4.62 -8.99
C PRO A 50 -10.91 -3.74 -7.97
N ARG A 51 -9.59 -3.76 -8.06
CA ARG A 51 -8.67 -3.02 -7.17
C ARG A 51 -8.94 -1.52 -7.23
N GLN A 52 -8.85 -0.81 -6.09
CA GLN A 52 -9.29 0.59 -5.99
C GLN A 52 -8.60 1.54 -6.95
N PHE A 53 -7.29 1.34 -7.17
CA PHE A 53 -6.47 2.23 -7.98
C PHE A 53 -6.01 1.60 -9.30
N CYS A 54 -6.49 0.43 -9.69
CA CYS A 54 -5.95 -0.26 -10.87
C CYS A 54 -6.19 0.47 -12.20
N ASP A 55 -7.22 1.32 -12.30
CA ASP A 55 -7.47 2.14 -13.49
C ASP A 55 -6.56 3.37 -13.58
N TYR A 56 -5.88 3.73 -12.49
CA TYR A 56 -5.08 4.94 -12.40
C TYR A 56 -3.65 4.69 -11.93
N GLY A 57 -3.30 3.49 -11.49
CA GLY A 57 -1.97 3.16 -11.02
C GLY A 57 -1.56 3.80 -9.69
N VAL A 58 -0.49 3.24 -9.12
CA VAL A 58 0.09 3.60 -7.83
C VAL A 58 1.61 3.66 -7.98
N ALA A 59 2.26 4.58 -7.27
CA ALA A 59 3.71 4.53 -7.10
C ALA A 59 4.14 4.99 -5.72
N LEU A 60 5.19 4.36 -5.19
CA LEU A 60 5.88 4.80 -3.98
C LEU A 60 7.30 5.21 -4.36
N LYS A 61 7.65 6.47 -4.12
CA LYS A 61 8.95 7.03 -4.49
C LYS A 61 9.69 7.54 -3.24
N PRO A 62 10.82 6.90 -2.89
CA PRO A 62 11.79 7.48 -1.97
C PRO A 62 12.48 8.71 -2.57
N ASP A 63 12.92 9.65 -1.73
CA ASP A 63 13.76 10.79 -2.13
C ASP A 63 15.26 10.46 -2.21
N ARG A 64 15.64 9.23 -1.85
CA ARG A 64 16.99 8.67 -1.91
C ARG A 64 17.12 7.70 -3.07
N SER A 65 18.14 7.89 -3.91
CA SER A 65 18.37 7.10 -5.13
C SER A 65 18.69 5.63 -4.90
N GLU A 66 19.25 5.32 -3.73
CA GLU A 66 19.61 3.99 -3.28
C GLU A 66 18.41 3.16 -2.80
N CYS A 67 17.26 3.81 -2.60
CA CYS A 67 16.06 3.19 -2.07
C CYS A 67 15.10 2.79 -3.21
N PRO A 68 14.65 1.52 -3.28
CA PRO A 68 13.79 1.05 -4.36
C PRO A 68 12.46 1.80 -4.48
N SER A 69 12.04 2.13 -5.71
CA SER A 69 10.68 2.65 -5.94
C SER A 69 9.72 1.51 -6.27
N VAL A 70 8.45 1.66 -5.85
CA VAL A 70 7.35 0.79 -6.28
C VAL A 70 6.59 1.48 -7.41
N LEU A 71 6.28 0.75 -8.48
CA LEU A 71 5.49 1.26 -9.59
C LEU A 71 4.48 0.21 -10.07
N CYS A 72 3.21 0.57 -10.00
CA CYS A 72 2.08 -0.16 -10.56
C CYS A 72 1.36 0.72 -11.59
N PRO A 73 1.62 0.53 -12.90
CA PRO A 73 0.89 1.25 -13.94
C PRO A 73 -0.61 0.92 -13.93
N PRO A 74 -1.46 1.76 -14.55
CA PRO A 74 -2.87 1.43 -14.78
C PRO A 74 -3.06 0.11 -15.56
N ASP A 75 -3.60 -0.92 -14.90
CA ASP A 75 -4.02 -2.19 -15.52
C ASP A 75 -4.92 -3.00 -14.55
N CYS A 76 -6.25 -2.83 -14.63
CA CYS A 76 -7.20 -3.62 -13.83
C CYS A 76 -7.30 -5.11 -14.20
N GLN A 77 -6.64 -5.55 -15.27
CA GLN A 77 -6.71 -6.94 -15.72
C GLN A 77 -5.56 -7.78 -15.17
N LYS A 78 -4.57 -7.16 -14.51
CA LYS A 78 -3.38 -7.84 -14.00
C LYS A 78 -3.05 -7.43 -12.58
N ASN A 79 -2.50 -8.39 -11.84
CA ASN A 79 -1.77 -8.10 -10.62
C ASN A 79 -0.53 -7.26 -10.93
N CYS A 80 -0.25 -6.28 -10.08
CA CYS A 80 1.01 -5.56 -10.13
C CYS A 80 2.10 -6.39 -9.47
N SER A 81 3.17 -6.73 -10.18
CA SER A 81 4.26 -7.55 -9.64
C SER A 81 5.19 -6.82 -8.67
N ALA A 82 4.96 -5.52 -8.43
CA ALA A 82 5.77 -4.70 -7.53
C ALA A 82 5.16 -4.60 -6.12
N VAL A 83 4.03 -5.26 -5.87
CA VAL A 83 3.28 -5.21 -4.60
C VAL A 83 2.92 -6.61 -4.13
N TYR A 84 2.60 -6.74 -2.85
CA TYR A 84 2.00 -7.97 -2.34
C TYR A 84 0.57 -8.12 -2.88
N ASN A 85 0.29 -9.22 -3.56
CA ASN A 85 -1.05 -9.53 -4.10
C ASN A 85 -1.75 -10.64 -3.32
N TYR A 86 -0.96 -11.50 -2.68
CA TYR A 86 -1.43 -12.66 -1.92
C TYR A 86 -0.72 -12.73 -0.56
N TYR A 87 -1.38 -13.34 0.43
CA TYR A 87 -0.87 -13.45 1.81
C TYR A 87 0.45 -14.21 1.96
N ASN A 88 0.86 -14.97 0.94
CA ASN A 88 2.05 -15.81 0.93
C ASN A 88 3.12 -15.34 -0.06
N ASP A 89 2.93 -14.16 -0.65
CA ASP A 89 3.99 -13.49 -1.41
C ASP A 89 5.10 -13.05 -0.44
N ASP A 90 6.37 -13.14 -0.83
CA ASP A 90 7.54 -12.89 0.02
C ASP A 90 8.61 -11.98 -0.62
N PHE A 91 8.23 -11.24 -1.66
CA PHE A 91 9.17 -10.55 -2.55
C PHE A 91 9.09 -9.02 -2.55
N ALA A 92 8.01 -8.41 -2.05
CA ALA A 92 7.72 -6.98 -2.32
C ALA A 92 8.28 -6.02 -1.28
N THR A 93 8.76 -6.50 -0.13
CA THR A 93 9.38 -5.65 0.89
C THR A 93 10.71 -5.05 0.41
N HIS A 94 10.85 -3.75 0.60
CA HIS A 94 12.07 -2.99 0.32
C HIS A 94 12.71 -2.48 1.60
N GLY A 95 14.04 -2.40 1.59
CA GLY A 95 14.83 -1.81 2.66
C GLY A 95 15.43 -0.47 2.25
N CYS A 96 15.51 0.47 3.19
CA CYS A 96 16.12 1.77 3.04
C CYS A 96 16.60 2.29 4.40
N ASP A 97 17.37 3.37 4.37
CA ASP A 97 17.71 4.15 5.55
C ASP A 97 16.53 5.09 5.92
N SER A 98 16.28 5.24 7.22
CA SER A 98 15.15 5.99 7.79
C SER A 98 15.24 7.49 7.59
N HIS A 99 16.37 8.02 7.10
CA HIS A 99 16.49 9.40 6.64
C HIS A 99 15.91 9.64 5.24
N ALA A 100 15.31 8.63 4.60
CA ALA A 100 14.55 8.80 3.36
C ALA A 100 13.11 9.25 3.61
N SER A 101 12.63 10.15 2.76
CA SER A 101 11.22 10.50 2.68
C SER A 101 10.54 9.58 1.66
N LEU A 102 9.43 8.94 2.05
CA LEU A 102 8.61 8.13 1.16
C LEU A 102 7.37 8.91 0.71
N THR A 103 7.12 9.01 -0.60
CA THR A 103 5.91 9.64 -1.16
C THR A 103 5.09 8.62 -1.93
N LEU A 104 3.84 8.39 -1.48
CA LEU A 104 2.86 7.58 -2.18
C LEU A 104 2.04 8.46 -3.13
N PHE A 105 2.09 8.14 -4.41
CA PHE A 105 1.29 8.73 -5.46
C PHE A 105 0.14 7.78 -5.78
N LEU A 106 -1.08 8.24 -5.51
CA LEU A 106 -2.30 7.59 -5.95
C LEU A 106 -2.76 8.23 -7.25
N CYS A 107 -3.30 7.42 -8.15
CA CYS A 107 -3.74 7.85 -9.47
C CYS A 107 -2.62 8.49 -10.31
N GLN A 108 -1.48 7.81 -10.42
CA GLN A 108 -0.32 8.31 -11.19
C GLN A 108 -0.55 8.32 -12.72
N GLY A 109 -1.54 7.58 -13.20
CA GLY A 109 -1.89 7.44 -14.61
C GLY A 109 -2.66 8.65 -15.10
N ASP A 110 -1.91 9.64 -15.57
CA ASP A 110 -2.32 10.65 -16.56
C ASP A 110 -1.31 10.66 -17.73
#